data_AF-A0A5C3QYX7-F1
#
_entry.id   AF-A0A5C3QYX7-F1
#
_cell.length_a   1.000
_cell.length_b   1.000
_cell.length_c   1.000
_cell.angle_alpha   90.00
_cell.angle_beta   90.00
_cell.angle_gamma   90.00
#
_symmetry.space_group_name_H-M   'P 1'
#
loop_
_entity.id
_entity.type
_entity.pdbx_description
1 polymer ?
#
loop_
_entity_poly.entity_id
_entity_poly.type
_entity_poly.pdbx_seq_one_letter_code
_entity_poly.pdbx_strand_id
1 'polypeptide(L)'
;MFASGSLKILLLAFGLFSMANAIALYEGALISDYTGGANEAGMIPGAGWITVMTPENPSRWGIKYLSALGVRGNPTNLTIRSNAGPRFTEPPVFFIKNEQLYQLNNQSSVFHVNVMNTTELSNSRDPADAQSHKLRMEITPQKRGVRGVWKWKGTMLHFEHGGISNRGVFYGCQEEIAPTITSLEIYLTSIPTPKFCQIVTLHSWVGRERPE
;
A
#
# COMPACT_ATOMS: atom_id res chain seq x y z
N MET A 1 -15.34 -67.84 1.83
CA MET A 1 -14.73 -67.29 0.60
C MET A 1 -14.69 -65.79 0.73
N PHE A 2 -13.48 -65.22 0.59
CA PHE A 2 -13.11 -63.90 1.10
C PHE A 2 -13.41 -62.74 0.15
N ALA A 3 -13.95 -61.67 0.76
CA ALA A 3 -13.62 -60.25 0.61
C ALA A 3 -13.57 -59.62 -0.80
N SER A 4 -14.59 -58.78 -1.07
CA SER A 4 -14.52 -57.64 -1.99
C SER A 4 -14.84 -56.38 -1.19
N GLY A 5 -13.82 -55.57 -0.89
CA GLY A 5 -14.01 -54.31 -0.20
C GLY A 5 -12.81 -53.39 -0.33
N SER A 6 -13.10 -52.16 -0.76
CA SER A 6 -12.33 -50.95 -0.47
C SER A 6 -11.10 -50.65 -1.33
N LEU A 7 -11.30 -49.86 -2.40
CA LEU A 7 -10.22 -49.05 -2.97
C LEU A 7 -10.74 -47.84 -3.78
N LYS A 8 -11.46 -46.89 -3.16
CA LYS A 8 -11.85 -45.63 -3.85
C LYS A 8 -11.75 -44.33 -3.03
N ILE A 9 -11.14 -44.33 -1.84
CA ILE A 9 -11.16 -43.15 -0.95
C ILE A 9 -9.79 -42.45 -0.79
N LEU A 10 -8.69 -42.94 -1.39
CA LEU A 10 -7.34 -42.44 -1.07
C LEU A 10 -6.76 -41.34 -1.99
N LEU A 11 -7.52 -40.76 -2.93
CA LEU A 11 -6.98 -39.80 -3.91
C LEU A 11 -7.33 -38.33 -3.68
N LEU A 12 -8.18 -38.00 -2.70
CA LEU A 12 -8.56 -36.62 -2.41
C LEU A 12 -7.69 -35.93 -1.33
N ALA A 13 -6.85 -36.68 -0.60
CA ALA A 13 -6.05 -36.12 0.50
C ALA A 13 -4.71 -35.51 0.07
N PHE A 14 -4.18 -35.85 -1.12
CA PHE A 14 -2.86 -35.36 -1.56
C PHE A 14 -2.90 -34.03 -2.33
N GLY A 15 -4.07 -33.57 -2.79
CA GLY A 15 -4.20 -32.30 -3.52
C GLY A 15 -4.20 -31.05 -2.62
N LEU A 16 -4.62 -31.18 -1.35
CA LEU A 16 -4.78 -30.03 -0.45
C LEU A 16 -3.51 -29.67 0.33
N PHE A 17 -2.53 -30.59 0.46
CA PHE A 17 -1.26 -30.30 1.13
C PHE A 17 -0.25 -29.53 0.25
N SER A 18 -0.45 -29.50 -1.07
CA SER A 18 0.48 -28.85 -2.01
C SER A 18 0.31 -27.32 -2.10
N MET A 19 -0.89 -26.79 -1.89
CA MET A 19 -1.13 -25.35 -2.05
C MET A 19 -0.65 -24.51 -0.86
N ALA A 20 -0.65 -25.04 0.37
CA ALA A 20 -0.20 -24.30 1.55
C ALA A 20 1.31 -23.99 1.51
N ASN A 21 2.12 -24.90 0.98
CA ASN A 21 3.57 -24.70 0.86
C ASN A 21 3.96 -23.74 -0.27
N ALA A 22 3.12 -23.61 -1.31
CA ALA A 22 3.39 -22.70 -2.42
C ALA A 22 3.27 -21.21 -2.04
N ILE A 23 2.32 -20.87 -1.14
CA ILE A 23 2.14 -19.51 -0.64
C ILE A 23 3.37 -19.09 0.19
N ALA A 24 3.85 -19.96 1.07
CA ALA A 24 5.02 -19.69 1.90
C ALA A 24 6.32 -19.52 1.08
N LEU A 25 6.48 -20.29 0.00
CA LEU A 25 7.63 -20.17 -0.91
C LEU A 25 7.63 -18.84 -1.69
N TYR A 26 6.47 -18.36 -2.12
CA TYR A 26 6.37 -17.08 -2.84
C TYR A 26 6.70 -15.90 -1.92
N GLU A 27 6.19 -15.90 -0.70
CA GLU A 27 6.52 -14.86 0.30
C GLU A 27 8.00 -14.90 0.70
N GLY A 28 8.58 -16.10 0.84
CA GLY A 28 10.01 -16.26 1.11
C GLY A 28 10.92 -15.67 0.03
N ALA A 29 10.56 -15.81 -1.26
CA ALA A 29 11.33 -15.24 -2.37
C ALA A 29 11.23 -13.70 -2.45
N LEU A 30 10.08 -13.11 -2.09
CA LEU A 30 9.95 -11.64 -2.01
C LEU A 30 10.88 -11.05 -0.93
N ILE A 31 11.06 -11.78 0.17
CA ILE A 31 11.83 -11.32 1.32
C ILE A 31 13.31 -11.63 1.15
N SER A 32 13.68 -12.77 0.58
CA SER A 32 15.08 -13.11 0.30
C SER A 32 15.74 -12.10 -0.64
N ASP A 33 15.00 -11.53 -1.60
CA ASP A 33 15.51 -10.45 -2.45
C ASP A 33 15.73 -9.15 -1.67
N TYR A 34 15.02 -8.94 -0.56
CA TYR A 34 15.17 -7.80 0.34
C TYR A 34 16.27 -8.01 1.39
N THR A 35 16.38 -9.22 1.95
CA THR A 35 17.34 -9.54 3.03
C THR A 35 18.70 -10.02 2.52
N GLY A 36 18.79 -10.52 1.29
CA GLY A 36 20.03 -11.01 0.66
C GLY A 36 21.06 -9.93 0.32
N GLY A 37 20.77 -8.66 0.59
CA GLY A 37 21.61 -7.51 0.27
C GLY A 37 21.58 -6.39 1.31
N ALA A 38 21.34 -6.70 2.59
CA ALA A 38 21.40 -5.71 3.68
C ALA A 38 22.81 -5.09 3.91
N ASN A 39 23.77 -5.39 3.04
CA ASN A 39 25.04 -4.68 2.93
C ASN A 39 24.91 -3.61 1.83
N GLU A 40 24.39 -2.44 2.19
CA GLU A 40 24.57 -1.07 1.62
C GLU A 40 24.59 -0.82 0.08
N ALA A 41 24.56 -1.82 -0.80
CA ALA A 41 24.77 -1.69 -2.25
C ALA A 41 23.60 -2.24 -3.10
N GLY A 42 22.52 -2.69 -2.46
CA GLY A 42 21.41 -3.40 -3.11
C GLY A 42 20.02 -2.83 -2.85
N MET A 43 19.88 -1.57 -2.46
CA MET A 43 18.54 -0.97 -2.33
C MET A 43 17.86 -0.94 -3.69
N ILE A 44 16.77 -1.71 -3.82
CA ILE A 44 15.82 -1.57 -4.93
C ILE A 44 15.40 -0.10 -4.96
N PRO A 45 15.50 0.62 -6.08
CA PRO A 45 15.04 2.01 -6.17
C PRO A 45 13.61 2.16 -5.64
N GLY A 46 13.46 2.95 -4.58
CA GLY A 46 12.19 3.16 -3.88
C GLY A 46 11.77 2.04 -2.91
N ALA A 47 12.72 1.24 -2.41
CA ALA A 47 12.58 0.43 -1.21
C ALA A 47 12.99 1.23 0.03
N GLY A 48 12.02 1.79 0.74
CA GLY A 48 12.27 2.66 1.88
C GLY A 48 10.99 3.22 2.51
N TRP A 49 11.14 4.23 3.35
CA TRP A 49 10.00 4.98 3.86
C TRP A 49 9.40 5.83 2.73
N ILE A 50 8.08 6.01 2.76
CA ILE A 50 7.39 6.92 1.86
C ILE A 50 7.02 8.17 2.65
N THR A 51 7.67 9.29 2.34
CA THR A 51 7.38 10.61 2.91
C THR A 51 6.26 11.25 2.11
N VAL A 52 5.40 11.99 2.81
CA VAL A 52 4.34 12.80 2.22
C VAL A 52 4.81 14.23 2.14
N MET A 53 4.74 14.81 0.95
CA MET A 53 5.05 16.21 0.68
C MET A 53 3.77 16.96 0.30
N THR A 54 3.72 18.23 0.65
CA THR A 54 2.62 19.13 0.31
C THR A 54 3.19 20.32 -0.47
N PRO A 55 2.41 20.98 -1.33
CA PRO A 55 2.83 22.23 -1.97
C PRO A 55 3.05 23.37 -0.98
N GLU A 56 2.44 23.26 0.20
CA GLU A 56 2.54 24.25 1.28
C GLU A 56 3.83 24.07 2.09
N ASN A 57 4.24 25.12 2.80
CA ASN A 57 5.54 25.16 3.48
C ASN A 57 5.78 23.90 4.37
N PRO A 58 6.77 23.04 4.03
CA PRO A 58 7.01 21.77 4.71
C PRO A 58 7.32 21.94 6.19
N SER A 59 7.83 23.11 6.61
CA SER A 59 8.10 23.42 8.01
C SER A 59 6.85 23.46 8.89
N ARG A 60 5.67 23.78 8.31
CA ARG A 60 4.41 23.84 9.08
C ARG A 60 3.77 22.47 9.30
N TRP A 61 3.93 21.58 8.34
CA TRP A 61 3.34 20.23 8.39
C TRP A 61 4.22 19.24 9.15
N GLY A 62 5.52 19.54 9.24
CA GLY A 62 6.52 18.60 9.71
C GLY A 62 6.61 17.40 8.77
N ILE A 63 7.55 16.50 9.06
CA ILE A 63 7.74 15.31 8.22
C ILE A 63 6.60 14.32 8.50
N LYS A 64 5.86 13.98 7.44
CA LYS A 64 4.79 13.00 7.46
C LYS A 64 5.14 11.80 6.59
N TYR A 65 4.60 10.64 6.93
CA TYR A 65 4.87 9.38 6.25
C TYR A 65 3.56 8.65 5.93
N LEU A 66 3.61 7.84 4.87
CA LEU A 66 2.57 6.87 4.57
C LEU A 66 2.60 5.76 5.63
N SER A 67 1.45 5.49 6.24
CA SER A 67 1.36 4.50 7.31
C SER A 67 -0.04 3.88 7.40
N ALA A 68 -0.14 2.77 8.12
CA ALA A 68 -1.38 2.13 8.51
C ALA A 68 -1.78 2.48 9.96
N LEU A 69 -3.08 2.47 10.25
CA LEU A 69 -3.62 2.65 11.62
C LEU A 69 -3.86 1.33 12.35
N GLY A 70 -4.11 0.26 11.60
CA GLY A 70 -4.39 -1.05 12.15
C GLY A 70 -3.23 -1.66 12.94
N VAL A 71 -3.57 -2.61 13.81
CA VAL A 71 -2.60 -3.50 14.43
C VAL A 71 -1.84 -4.24 13.33
N ARG A 72 -0.52 -4.38 13.47
CA ARG A 72 0.31 -5.17 12.53
C ARG A 72 -0.34 -6.53 12.32
N GLY A 73 -0.48 -6.96 11.08
CA GLY A 73 -1.18 -8.20 10.76
C GLY A 73 -2.58 -8.02 10.16
N ASN A 74 -3.26 -6.89 10.41
CA ASN A 74 -4.64 -6.70 10.00
C ASN A 74 -4.81 -5.76 8.79
N PRO A 75 -5.74 -6.10 7.86
CA PRO A 75 -6.22 -5.19 6.83
C PRO A 75 -6.57 -3.80 7.36
N THR A 76 -6.02 -2.76 6.73
CA THR A 76 -6.31 -1.39 7.14
C THR A 76 -5.99 -0.39 6.04
N ASN A 77 -6.69 0.75 6.07
CA ASN A 77 -6.46 1.84 5.13
C ASN A 77 -5.11 2.50 5.40
N LEU A 78 -4.43 2.87 4.32
CA LEU A 78 -3.27 3.73 4.42
C LEU A 78 -3.70 5.17 4.68
N THR A 79 -2.98 5.80 5.58
CA THR A 79 -3.19 7.15 6.10
C THR A 79 -1.86 7.89 6.16
N ILE A 80 -1.93 9.20 6.31
CA ILE A 80 -0.76 10.06 6.48
C ILE A 80 -0.56 10.31 7.98
N ARG A 81 0.66 10.08 8.48
CA ARG A 81 0.97 10.23 9.91
C ARG A 81 2.30 10.93 10.13
N SER A 82 2.41 11.67 11.23
CA SER A 82 3.72 12.13 11.75
C SER A 82 4.38 11.05 12.58
N ASN A 83 5.71 10.98 12.52
CA ASN A 83 6.53 10.08 13.36
C ASN A 83 6.52 10.41 14.86
N ALA A 84 5.84 11.48 15.30
CA ALA A 84 5.89 11.97 16.67
C ALA A 84 5.00 11.18 17.67
N GLY A 85 4.79 9.88 17.45
CA GLY A 85 3.96 9.05 18.33
C GLY A 85 4.78 8.08 19.18
N PRO A 86 4.43 7.84 20.45
CA PRO A 86 5.16 6.91 21.34
C PRO A 86 5.14 5.45 20.88
N ARG A 87 4.36 5.13 19.84
CA ARG A 87 4.26 3.78 19.24
C ARG A 87 4.96 3.66 17.86
N PHE A 88 5.53 4.75 17.34
CA PHE A 88 6.17 4.79 16.02
C PHE A 88 7.63 5.20 16.18
N THR A 89 8.48 4.24 16.53
CA THR A 89 9.94 4.44 16.52
C THR A 89 10.47 4.58 15.10
N GLU A 90 9.85 3.92 14.10
CA GLU A 90 10.27 3.96 12.69
C GLU A 90 9.05 3.89 11.72
N PRO A 91 9.08 4.61 10.59
CA PRO A 91 8.05 4.48 9.55
C PRO A 91 8.04 3.09 8.89
N PRO A 92 6.88 2.65 8.35
CA PRO A 92 6.82 1.43 7.55
C PRO A 92 7.66 1.55 6.27
N VAL A 93 8.28 0.43 5.89
CA VAL A 93 9.06 0.32 4.65
C VAL A 93 8.16 -0.20 3.54
N PHE A 94 8.25 0.42 2.38
CA PHE A 94 7.53 0.05 1.17
C PHE A 94 8.52 -0.23 0.04
N PHE A 95 8.13 -1.08 -0.91
CA PHE A 95 8.91 -1.33 -2.12
C PHE A 95 8.00 -1.76 -3.27
N ILE A 96 8.45 -1.58 -4.51
CA ILE A 96 7.73 -2.05 -5.70
C ILE A 96 8.45 -3.28 -6.26
N LYS A 97 7.70 -4.35 -6.53
CA LYS A 97 8.17 -5.53 -7.26
C LYS A 97 7.09 -5.97 -8.24
N ASN A 98 7.45 -6.22 -9.49
CA ASN A 98 6.52 -6.60 -10.56
C ASN A 98 5.29 -5.68 -10.62
N GLU A 99 5.53 -4.36 -10.67
CA GLU A 99 4.48 -3.33 -10.78
C GLU A 99 3.48 -3.28 -9.59
N GLN A 100 3.78 -4.00 -8.51
CA GLN A 100 2.97 -4.04 -7.31
C GLN A 100 3.73 -3.37 -6.15
N LEU A 101 3.06 -2.45 -5.46
CA LEU A 101 3.56 -1.86 -4.23
C LEU A 101 3.26 -2.79 -3.05
N TYR A 102 4.27 -3.00 -2.22
CA TYR A 102 4.25 -3.82 -1.02
C TYR A 102 4.65 -3.01 0.19
N GLN A 103 4.11 -3.37 1.35
CA GLN A 103 4.58 -2.92 2.65
C GLN A 103 5.24 -4.09 3.39
N LEU A 104 6.44 -3.87 3.91
CA LEU A 104 7.08 -4.82 4.82
C LEU A 104 6.37 -4.73 6.19
N ASN A 105 5.72 -5.82 6.62
CA ASN A 105 4.96 -5.84 7.87
C ASN A 105 5.82 -6.35 9.05
N ASN A 106 6.66 -7.36 8.79
CA ASN A 106 7.67 -7.87 9.70
C ASN A 106 8.84 -8.48 8.90
N GLN A 107 9.75 -9.21 9.56
CA GLN A 107 10.92 -9.83 8.90
C GLN A 107 10.56 -10.95 7.91
N SER A 108 9.35 -11.51 7.98
CA SER A 108 8.93 -12.71 7.25
C SER A 108 7.61 -12.55 6.49
N SER A 109 7.00 -11.35 6.48
CA SER A 109 5.74 -11.10 5.77
C SER A 109 5.65 -9.71 5.17
N VAL A 110 5.03 -9.68 3.98
CA VAL A 110 4.76 -8.48 3.21
C VAL A 110 3.28 -8.38 2.93
N PHE A 111 2.74 -7.17 2.92
CA PHE A 111 1.36 -6.90 2.56
C PHE A 111 1.29 -6.20 1.21
N HIS A 112 0.25 -6.51 0.46
CA HIS A 112 -0.07 -5.84 -0.78
C HIS A 112 -0.70 -4.48 -0.48
N VAL A 113 -0.18 -3.41 -1.09
CA VAL A 113 -0.89 -2.13 -1.15
C VAL A 113 -1.87 -2.20 -2.31
N ASN A 114 -3.13 -2.40 -1.96
CA ASN A 114 -4.26 -2.50 -2.88
C ASN A 114 -4.94 -1.16 -3.04
N VAL A 115 -5.54 -0.94 -4.21
CA VAL A 115 -6.34 0.25 -4.49
C VAL A 115 -7.81 -0.16 -4.56
N MET A 116 -8.61 0.35 -3.65
CA MET A 116 -10.02 0.00 -3.51
C MET A 116 -10.90 1.12 -4.07
N ASN A 117 -11.94 0.75 -4.81
CA ASN A 117 -12.95 1.72 -5.20
C ASN A 117 -13.85 2.03 -4.00
N THR A 118 -14.04 3.31 -3.70
CA THR A 118 -14.81 3.77 -2.53
C THR A 118 -16.03 4.59 -2.90
N THR A 119 -16.38 4.66 -4.19
CA THR A 119 -17.57 5.40 -4.66
C THR A 119 -18.89 4.89 -4.07
N GLU A 120 -18.95 3.65 -3.56
CA GLU A 120 -20.15 3.15 -2.87
C GLU A 120 -20.30 3.69 -1.43
N LEU A 121 -19.23 4.25 -0.84
CA LEU A 121 -19.22 4.73 0.54
C LEU A 121 -19.47 6.24 0.66
N SER A 122 -19.43 6.99 -0.44
CA SER A 122 -19.72 8.42 -0.41
C SER A 122 -21.22 8.66 -0.50
N ASN A 123 -21.89 8.76 0.65
CA ASN A 123 -23.17 9.48 0.77
C ASN A 123 -23.01 11.01 0.52
N SER A 124 -22.01 11.40 -0.28
CA SER A 124 -21.72 12.79 -0.61
C SER A 124 -22.82 13.29 -1.55
N ARG A 125 -23.45 14.40 -1.18
CA ARG A 125 -24.43 15.10 -2.02
C ARG A 125 -23.75 15.95 -3.11
N ASP A 126 -22.43 15.92 -3.21
CA ASP A 126 -21.69 16.69 -4.20
C ASP A 126 -21.64 15.93 -5.55
N PRO A 127 -22.22 16.47 -6.63
CA PRO A 127 -22.19 15.84 -7.96
C PRO A 127 -20.76 15.61 -8.50
N ALA A 128 -19.77 16.40 -8.04
CA ALA A 128 -18.38 16.23 -8.42
C ALA A 128 -17.75 14.95 -7.82
N ASP A 129 -18.20 14.54 -6.63
CA ASP A 129 -17.75 13.30 -5.97
C ASP A 129 -18.39 12.06 -6.59
N ALA A 130 -19.63 12.16 -7.09
CA ALA A 130 -20.34 11.03 -7.68
C ALA A 130 -19.78 10.58 -9.04
N GLN A 131 -19.09 11.46 -9.76
CA GLN A 131 -18.57 11.20 -11.10
C GLN A 131 -17.07 10.86 -11.14
N SER A 132 -16.38 11.04 -10.01
CA SER A 132 -14.97 10.76 -9.87
C SER A 132 -14.77 9.42 -9.17
N HIS A 133 -14.08 8.48 -9.81
CA HIS A 133 -13.74 7.19 -9.20
C HIS A 133 -12.78 7.41 -8.04
N LYS A 134 -13.32 7.76 -6.87
CA LYS A 134 -12.59 7.97 -5.63
C LYS A 134 -12.01 6.64 -5.17
N LEU A 135 -10.69 6.54 -5.18
CA LEU A 135 -9.97 5.35 -4.78
C LEU A 135 -9.24 5.58 -3.45
N ARG A 136 -9.09 4.52 -2.66
CA ARG A 136 -8.29 4.52 -1.43
C ARG A 136 -7.28 3.40 -1.44
N MET A 137 -6.17 3.60 -0.74
CA MET A 137 -5.19 2.54 -0.55
C MET A 137 -5.48 1.75 0.72
N GLU A 138 -5.36 0.44 0.61
CA GLU A 138 -5.52 -0.49 1.71
C GLU A 138 -4.40 -1.51 1.69
N ILE A 139 -3.84 -1.84 2.85
CA ILE A 139 -2.87 -2.93 2.97
C ILE A 139 -3.56 -4.22 3.37
N THR A 140 -3.37 -5.30 2.61
CA THR A 140 -3.87 -6.65 2.98
C THR A 140 -2.89 -7.74 2.61
N PRO A 141 -2.97 -8.94 3.22
CA PRO A 141 -2.11 -10.07 2.85
C PRO A 141 -2.33 -10.54 1.41
N GLN A 142 -3.54 -10.40 0.87
CA GLN A 142 -3.87 -10.80 -0.50
C GLN A 142 -3.96 -9.60 -1.44
N LYS A 143 -3.60 -9.80 -2.72
CA LYS A 143 -3.83 -8.83 -3.80
C LYS A 143 -5.33 -8.74 -4.11
N ARG A 144 -5.90 -7.54 -4.09
CA ARG A 144 -7.33 -7.28 -4.39
C ARG A 144 -7.58 -5.86 -4.88
N GLY A 145 -8.82 -5.55 -5.23
CA GLY A 145 -9.23 -4.22 -5.66
C GLY A 145 -8.99 -3.94 -7.14
N VAL A 146 -8.85 -2.65 -7.46
CA VAL A 146 -8.60 -2.12 -8.82
C VAL A 146 -7.23 -2.59 -9.30
N ARG A 147 -7.20 -3.25 -10.46
CA ARG A 147 -5.95 -3.72 -11.09
C ARG A 147 -5.20 -2.54 -11.68
N GLY A 148 -4.06 -2.18 -11.12
CA GLY A 148 -3.19 -1.14 -11.68
C GLY A 148 -1.71 -1.43 -11.47
N VAL A 149 -0.91 -0.48 -11.94
CA VAL A 149 0.56 -0.52 -11.94
C VAL A 149 1.07 0.58 -11.03
N TRP A 150 1.92 0.18 -10.08
CA TRP A 150 2.70 1.08 -9.26
C TRP A 150 4.07 1.30 -9.89
N LYS A 151 4.50 2.56 -9.95
CA LYS A 151 5.84 2.91 -10.43
C LYS A 151 6.38 4.16 -9.78
N TRP A 152 7.70 4.21 -9.65
CA TRP A 152 8.43 5.43 -9.30
C TRP A 152 8.71 6.26 -10.57
N LYS A 153 8.46 7.56 -10.52
CA LYS A 153 8.96 8.53 -11.51
C LYS A 153 9.81 9.56 -10.78
N GLY A 154 11.13 9.44 -10.93
CA GLY A 154 12.06 10.10 -9.99
C GLY A 154 11.82 9.54 -8.58
N THR A 155 11.63 10.43 -7.60
CA THR A 155 11.29 10.04 -6.22
C THR A 155 9.79 9.86 -6.00
N MET A 156 8.94 10.26 -6.95
CA MET A 156 7.49 10.34 -6.77
C MET A 156 6.79 9.03 -7.11
N LEU A 157 5.84 8.60 -6.27
CA LEU A 157 5.03 7.40 -6.48
C LEU A 157 3.87 7.70 -7.44
N HIS A 158 3.69 6.85 -8.44
CA HIS A 158 2.56 6.92 -9.38
C HIS A 158 1.75 5.63 -9.33
N PHE A 159 0.44 5.79 -9.53
CA PHE A 159 -0.49 4.71 -9.82
C PHE A 159 -1.08 4.91 -11.22
N GLU A 160 -1.19 3.83 -11.98
CA GLU A 160 -1.79 3.81 -13.32
C GLU A 160 -2.78 2.65 -13.45
N HIS A 161 -3.95 2.94 -14.03
CA HIS A 161 -5.00 1.97 -14.29
C HIS A 161 -5.64 2.26 -15.66
N GLY A 162 -5.68 1.26 -16.54
CA GLY A 162 -6.33 1.39 -17.85
C GLY A 162 -5.73 2.49 -18.74
N GLY A 163 -4.42 2.75 -18.64
CA GLY A 163 -3.74 3.83 -19.38
C GLY A 163 -3.96 5.23 -18.79
N ILE A 164 -4.68 5.35 -17.67
CA ILE A 164 -4.92 6.60 -16.95
C ILE A 164 -4.10 6.59 -15.66
N SER A 165 -3.41 7.69 -15.35
CA SER A 165 -2.55 7.80 -14.16
C SER A 165 -2.97 8.97 -13.29
N ASN A 166 -2.83 8.80 -11.96
CA ASN A 166 -2.96 9.89 -10.99
C ASN A 166 -1.86 10.96 -11.12
N ARG A 167 -0.88 10.78 -12.02
CA ARG A 167 0.25 11.70 -12.25
C ARG A 167 1.04 12.03 -10.97
N GLY A 168 1.02 11.12 -9.99
CA GLY A 168 1.72 11.27 -8.71
C GLY A 168 1.01 12.20 -7.71
N VAL A 169 -0.20 12.65 -8.05
CA VAL A 169 -1.05 13.48 -7.19
C VAL A 169 -1.95 12.59 -6.33
N PHE A 170 -1.95 12.87 -5.05
CA PHE A 170 -2.83 12.27 -4.05
C PHE A 170 -3.53 13.37 -3.26
N TYR A 171 -4.55 12.99 -2.50
CA TYR A 171 -5.30 13.93 -1.68
C TYR A 171 -5.28 13.46 -0.23
N GLY A 172 -4.64 14.25 0.63
CA GLY A 172 -4.67 14.04 2.07
C GLY A 172 -5.90 14.74 2.64
N CYS A 173 -6.87 13.97 3.11
CA CYS A 173 -8.15 14.47 3.62
C CYS A 173 -8.23 14.27 5.13
N GLN A 174 -8.39 15.37 5.88
CA GLN A 174 -8.61 15.29 7.32
C GLN A 174 -10.01 14.73 7.59
N GLU A 175 -10.09 13.75 8.48
CA GLU A 175 -11.39 13.27 8.95
C GLU A 175 -11.96 14.23 9.99
N GLU A 176 -13.22 14.65 9.83
CA GLU A 176 -13.90 15.57 10.76
C GLU A 176 -13.90 15.03 12.21
N ILE A 177 -14.07 13.71 12.36
CA ILE A 177 -14.18 13.03 13.65
C ILE A 177 -12.79 12.78 14.27
N ALA A 178 -11.74 12.69 13.45
CA ALA A 178 -10.40 12.35 13.87
C ALA A 178 -9.36 13.23 13.12
N PRO A 179 -9.19 14.51 13.51
CA PRO A 179 -8.35 15.46 12.78
C PRO A 179 -6.87 15.08 12.75
N THR A 180 -6.44 14.17 13.62
CA THR A 180 -5.08 13.63 13.66
C THR A 180 -4.85 12.51 12.63
N ILE A 181 -5.92 11.98 12.03
CA ILE A 181 -5.90 10.99 10.97
C ILE A 181 -6.19 11.71 9.67
N THR A 182 -5.22 11.66 8.75
CA THR A 182 -5.40 12.15 7.40
C THR A 182 -5.52 10.93 6.49
N SER A 183 -6.73 10.69 5.99
CA SER A 183 -6.98 9.67 4.98
C SER A 183 -6.31 10.04 3.66
N LEU A 184 -5.92 9.04 2.87
CA LEU A 184 -5.25 9.26 1.60
C LEU A 184 -6.10 8.75 0.44
N GLU A 185 -6.42 9.64 -0.48
CA GLU A 185 -7.31 9.40 -1.60
C GLU A 185 -6.59 9.56 -2.93
N ILE A 186 -7.00 8.76 -3.92
CA ILE A 186 -6.46 8.75 -5.28
C ILE A 186 -7.60 9.03 -6.24
N TYR A 187 -7.33 9.92 -7.19
CA TYR A 187 -8.16 10.16 -8.35
C TYR A 187 -7.31 9.97 -9.61
N LEU A 188 -7.83 9.23 -10.58
CA LEU A 188 -7.12 8.96 -11.84
C LEU A 188 -7.30 10.10 -12.86
N THR A 189 -8.34 10.91 -12.69
CA THR A 189 -8.62 12.10 -13.49
C THR A 189 -8.38 13.36 -12.67
N SER A 190 -8.07 14.47 -13.35
CA SER A 190 -7.94 15.76 -12.67
C SER A 190 -9.29 16.19 -12.13
N ILE A 191 -9.36 16.45 -10.84
CA ILE A 191 -10.55 17.01 -10.19
C ILE A 191 -10.15 18.26 -9.38
N PRO A 192 -11.09 19.18 -9.10
CA PRO A 192 -10.89 20.19 -8.07
C PRO A 192 -10.54 19.52 -6.73
N THR A 193 -9.69 20.15 -5.94
CA THR A 193 -9.34 19.64 -4.60
C THR A 193 -10.61 19.49 -3.76
N PRO A 194 -10.93 18.28 -3.25
CA PRO A 194 -12.14 18.08 -2.45
C PRO A 194 -12.09 18.89 -1.14
N LYS A 195 -13.26 19.13 -0.55
CA LYS A 195 -13.37 19.85 0.72
C LYS A 195 -12.60 19.12 1.82
N PHE A 196 -11.91 19.88 2.67
CA PHE A 196 -11.07 19.36 3.77
C PHE A 196 -9.91 18.46 3.33
N CYS A 197 -9.59 18.48 2.04
CA CYS A 197 -8.45 17.80 1.47
C CYS A 197 -7.42 18.80 1.00
N GLN A 198 -6.19 18.32 0.89
CA GLN A 198 -5.08 19.03 0.26
C GLN A 198 -4.34 18.11 -0.70
N ILE A 199 -3.75 18.71 -1.73
CA ILE A 199 -2.89 17.99 -2.66
C ILE A 199 -1.62 17.58 -1.93
N VAL A 200 -1.25 16.31 -2.07
CA VAL A 200 0.00 15.77 -1.55
C VAL A 200 0.67 14.89 -2.60
N THR A 201 1.97 14.73 -2.47
CA THR A 201 2.78 13.80 -3.27
C THR A 201 3.48 12.82 -2.35
N LEU A 202 3.65 11.59 -2.83
CA LEU A 202 4.31 10.52 -2.09
C LEU A 202 5.71 10.28 -2.65
N HIS A 203 6.72 10.32 -1.79
CA HIS A 203 8.11 10.27 -2.20
C HIS A 203 8.91 9.23 -1.44
N SER A 204 9.85 8.58 -2.11
CA SER A 204 10.88 7.74 -1.49
C SER A 204 12.27 8.10 -2.03
N TRP A 205 13.28 8.05 -1.17
CA TRP A 205 14.68 8.31 -1.50
C TRP A 205 15.51 7.09 -1.18
N VAL A 206 16.47 6.79 -2.03
CA VAL A 206 17.47 5.74 -1.82
C VAL A 206 18.64 6.38 -1.09
N GLY A 207 18.97 5.92 0.12
CA GLY A 207 20.07 6.47 0.93
C GLY A 207 19.66 7.57 1.93
N ARG A 208 20.62 7.97 2.78
CA ARG A 208 20.42 8.96 3.87
C ARG A 208 20.24 10.40 3.41
N GLU A 209 20.28 10.66 2.11
CA GLU A 209 20.12 12.00 1.55
C GLU A 209 18.63 12.37 1.54
N ARG A 210 18.15 12.92 2.66
CA ARG A 210 16.99 13.80 2.60
C ARG A 210 17.42 15.11 1.95
N PRO A 211 16.62 15.70 1.06
CA PRO A 211 16.74 17.13 0.81
C PRO A 211 16.42 17.86 2.13
N GLU A 212 17.38 18.65 2.62
CA GLU A 212 17.22 19.55 3.77
C GLU A 212 16.23 20.68 3.47
#